data_AF-A0A6B3NXF9-F1
#
_entry.id   AF-A0A6B3NXF9-F1
#
_cell.length_a   1.000
_cell.length_b   1.000
_cell.length_c   1.000
_cell.angle_alpha   90.00
_cell.angle_beta   90.00
_cell.angle_gamma   90.00
#
_symmetry.space_group_name_H-M   'P 1'
#
loop_
_entity.id
_entity.type
_entity.pdbx_description
1 polymer ?
#
loop_
_entity_poly.entity_id
_entity_poly.type
_entity_poly.pdbx_seq_one_letter_code
_entity_poly.pdbx_strand_id
1 'polypeptide(L)' 'MDIRKVKKLIELLEESGIDELEIKEGEESVRISRHSKTPAQQYYAPAPMAAAPAAG' A
#
# COMPACT_ATOMS: atom_id res chain seq x y z
N MET A 1 -15.57 -4.04 -12.44
CA MET A 1 -15.76 -2.86 -11.55
C MET A 1 -15.57 -1.56 -12.35
N ASP A 2 -16.57 -0.67 -12.43
CA ASP A 2 -16.47 0.58 -13.22
C ASP A 2 -15.82 1.74 -12.45
N ILE A 3 -15.05 2.58 -13.14
CA ILE A 3 -14.47 3.82 -12.59
C ILE A 3 -15.53 4.77 -12.01
N ARG A 4 -16.77 4.75 -12.53
CA ARG A 4 -17.89 5.53 -12.00
C ARG A 4 -18.34 5.03 -10.61
N LYS A 5 -18.35 3.70 -10.40
CA LYS A 5 -18.64 3.10 -9.10
C LYS A 5 -17.53 3.44 -8.09
N VAL A 6 -16.28 3.34 -8.51
CA VAL A 6 -15.11 3.65 -7.66
C VAL A 6 -15.14 5.10 -7.15
N LYS A 7 -15.47 6.08 -8.01
CA LYS A 7 -15.59 7.49 -7.57
C LYS A 7 -16.64 7.68 -6.48
N LYS A 8 -17.82 7.08 -6.64
CA LYS A 8 -18.89 7.15 -5.64
C LYS A 8 -18.49 6.47 -4.33
N LEU A 9 -17.73 5.39 -4.40
CA LEU A 9 -17.20 4.71 -3.22
C LEU A 9 -16.19 5.58 -2.48
N ILE A 10 -15.35 6.35 -3.18
CA ILE A 10 -14.41 7.30 -2.55
C ILE A 10 -15.18 8.37 -1.79
N GLU A 11 -16.18 9.00 -2.42
CA GLU A 11 -17.02 10.01 -1.75
C GLU A 11 -17.71 9.44 -0.51
N LEU A 12 -18.31 8.25 -0.63
CA LEU A 12 -18.94 7.58 0.51
C LEU A 12 -17.93 7.23 1.61
N LEU A 13 -16.73 6.80 1.24
CA LEU A 13 -15.68 6.44 2.18
C LEU A 13 -15.19 7.66 2.95
N GLU A 14 -15.11 8.84 2.31
CA GLU A 14 -14.81 10.12 2.95
C GLU A 14 -15.91 10.54 3.94
N GLU A 15 -17.18 10.47 3.54
CA GLU A 15 -18.32 10.87 4.39
C GLU A 15 -18.54 9.92 5.58
N SER A 16 -18.31 8.62 5.40
CA SER A 16 -18.61 7.59 6.41
C SER A 16 -17.55 7.46 7.51
N GLY A 17 -16.42 8.17 7.40
CA GLY A 17 -15.33 8.07 8.38
C GLY A 17 -14.60 6.72 8.34
N ILE A 18 -14.79 5.93 7.29
CA ILE A 18 -14.17 4.61 7.14
C ILE A 18 -12.74 4.78 6.62
N ASP A 19 -11.79 4.03 7.19
CA ASP A 19 -10.38 4.08 6.79
C ASP A 19 -10.06 3.20 5.58
N GLU A 20 -10.76 2.06 5.43
CA GLU A 20 -10.52 1.10 4.36
C GLU A 20 -11.80 0.35 3.95
N LEU A 21 -11.96 0.14 2.64
CA LEU A 21 -13.05 -0.63 2.04
C LEU A 21 -12.47 -1.58 0.97
N GLU A 22 -12.79 -2.87 1.09
CA GLU A 22 -12.49 -3.87 0.07
C GLU A 22 -13.79 -4.49 -0.46
N ILE A 23 -13.94 -4.51 -1.79
CA ILE A 23 -15.12 -5.06 -2.47
C ILE A 23 -14.64 -6.10 -3.48
N LYS A 24 -15.30 -7.26 -3.49
CA LYS A 24 -15.08 -8.34 -4.45
C LYS A 24 -16.34 -8.56 -5.27
N GLU A 25 -16.21 -8.53 -6.58
CA GLU A 25 -17.30 -8.77 -7.54
C GLU A 25 -16.80 -9.82 -8.54
N GLY A 26 -17.16 -11.10 -8.31
CA GLY A 26 -16.63 -12.23 -9.07
C GLY A 26 -15.12 -12.38 -8.88
N GLU A 27 -14.37 -12.28 -9.98
CA GLU A 27 -12.90 -12.33 -9.99
C GLU A 27 -12.24 -10.96 -9.77
N GLU A 28 -13.02 -9.86 -9.80
CA GLU A 28 -12.50 -8.52 -9.60
C GLU A 28 -12.50 -8.13 -8.12
N SER A 29 -11.43 -7.48 -7.67
CA SER A 29 -11.34 -6.89 -6.33
C SER A 29 -10.87 -5.45 -6.40
N VAL A 30 -11.50 -4.58 -5.61
CA VAL A 30 -11.08 -3.19 -5.45
C VAL A 30 -10.91 -2.90 -3.97
N ARG A 31 -9.77 -2.31 -3.62
CA ARG A 31 -9.45 -1.86 -2.26
C ARG A 31 -9.20 -0.37 -2.29
N ILE A 32 -9.92 0.35 -1.44
CA ILE A 32 -9.81 1.80 -1.30
C ILE A 32 -9.43 2.06 0.15
N SER A 33 -8.29 2.72 0.37
CA SER A 33 -7.83 3.11 1.70
C SER A 33 -7.66 4.62 1.74
N ARG A 34 -8.27 5.27 2.74
CA ARG A 34 -8.18 6.72 2.98
C ARG A 34 -6.74 7.12 3.29
N HIS A 35 -6.09 6.32 4.12
CA HIS A 35 -4.67 6.45 4.39
C HIS A 35 -3.94 5.66 3.32
N SER A 36 -3.43 6.36 2.31
CA SER A 36 -2.38 5.78 1.46
C SER A 36 -1.30 5.32 2.41
N LYS A 37 -1.07 3.99 2.47
CA LYS A 37 0.06 3.41 3.20
C LYS A 37 1.22 4.35 3.03
N THR A 38 1.61 5.04 4.12
CA THR A 38 2.89 5.73 4.18
C THR A 38 3.88 4.74 3.58
N PRO A 39 4.64 5.09 2.52
CA PRO A 39 5.54 4.13 1.89
C PRO A 39 6.33 3.52 3.02
N ALA A 40 6.13 2.21 3.25
CA ALA A 40 6.80 1.52 4.33
C ALA A 40 8.27 1.82 4.10
N GLN A 41 8.89 2.57 5.02
CA GLN A 41 10.31 2.88 4.89
C GLN A 41 11.00 1.53 4.82
N GLN A 42 11.47 1.19 3.61
CA GLN A 42 12.35 0.06 3.42
C GLN A 42 13.57 0.39 4.24
N TYR A 43 13.61 -0.14 5.46
CA TYR A 43 14.78 -0.14 6.31
C TYR A 43 15.79 -1.00 5.57
N TYR A 44 16.66 -0.35 4.80
CA TYR A 44 17.83 -0.99 4.22
C TYR A 44 18.67 -1.49 5.39
N ALA A 45 18.70 -2.80 5.59
CA ALA A 45 19.65 -3.43 6.49
C ALA A 45 21.06 -3.09 5.99
N PRO A 46 21.98 -2.63 6.86
CA PRO A 46 23.34 -2.33 6.45
C PRO A 46 23.98 -3.60 5.86
N ALA A 47 24.50 -3.48 4.64
CA ALA A 47 25.22 -4.57 3.99
C ALA A 47 26.50 -4.88 4.78
N PRO A 48 26.83 -6.17 5.00
CA PRO A 48 28.04 -6.54 5.73
C PRO A 48 29.27 -6.07 4.96
N MET A 49 30.09 -5.25 5.62
CA MET A 49 31.38 -4.80 5.11
C MET A 49 32.32 -6.00 5.08
N ALA A 50 32.70 -6.44 3.88
CA ALA A 50 33.70 -7.50 3.72
C ALA A 50 35.07 -6.99 4.19
N ALA A 51 35.67 -7.68 5.15
CA ALA A 51 37.01 -7.41 5.62
C ALA A 51 38.02 -7.70 4.50
N ALA A 52 38.82 -6.69 4.13
CA ALA A 52 39.92 -6.87 3.19
C ALA A 52 41.04 -7.70 3.84
N PRO A 53 41.63 -8.68 3.13
CA PRO A 53 42.71 -9.47 3.68
C PRO A 53 43.97 -8.61 3.84
N ALA A 54 44.54 -8.61 5.03
CA ALA A 54 45.84 -8.01 5.31
C ALA A 54 46.92 -8.80 4.56
N ALA A 55 47.64 -8.11 3.67
CA ALA A 55 48.81 -8.66 3.01
C ALA A 55 49.98 -8.70 3.99
N GLY A 56 50.58 -9.88 4.14
CA GLY A 56 51.85 -10.14 4.81
C GLY A 56 52.81 -10.87 3.89
#